data_AF-A0A2E6KUS4-F1
#
_entry.id   AF-A0A2E6KUS4-F1
#
_cell.length_a   1.000
_cell.length_b   1.000
_cell.length_c   1.000
_cell.angle_alpha   90.00
_cell.angle_beta   90.00
_cell.angle_gamma   90.00
#
_symmetry.space_group_name_H-M   'P 1'
#
loop_
_entity.id
_entity.type
_entity.pdbx_description
1 polymer ?
#
loop_
_entity_poly.entity_id
_entity_poly.type
_entity_poly.pdbx_seq_one_letter_code
_entity_poly.pdbx_strand_id
1 'polypeptide(L)'
;MRHYEIVFLIHPDQSDQTSSILSKLDKIVQESDGKVHRSENIGNRKLAYPIQDQFKASYGLINIECNQEAIEEIKNSFKFNDSIIRSLVLSVNKAHTQDSALLMQTKEENEKDSYQEAREQVQELETDDAQKAKKTESTNTTKEEAVDEEVEQE
;
A
#
# COMPACT_ATOMS: atom_id res chain seq x y z
N MET A 1 24.88 24.26 -0.77
CA MET A 1 23.59 23.63 -1.14
C MET A 1 22.72 23.53 0.10
N ARG A 2 21.40 23.47 -0.04
CA ARG A 2 20.48 23.33 1.10
C ARG A 2 19.93 21.91 1.13
N HIS A 3 19.60 21.42 2.31
CA HIS A 3 18.92 20.14 2.46
C HIS A 3 17.41 20.35 2.36
N TYR A 4 16.76 19.46 1.63
CA TYR A 4 15.31 19.42 1.48
C TYR A 4 14.80 18.02 1.78
N GLU A 5 13.61 17.98 2.37
CA GLU A 5 12.82 16.77 2.51
C GLU A 5 11.54 16.98 1.71
N ILE A 6 11.28 16.05 0.79
CA ILE A 6 10.15 16.12 -0.10
C ILE A 6 9.30 14.90 0.14
N VAL A 7 8.02 15.15 0.40
CA VAL A 7 6.99 14.13 0.55
C VAL A 7 5.92 14.40 -0.48
N PHE A 8 5.53 13.39 -1.23
CA PHE A 8 4.45 13.50 -2.20
C PHE A 8 3.53 12.29 -2.14
N LEU A 9 2.28 12.53 -2.53
CA LEU A 9 1.21 11.56 -2.55
C LEU A 9 0.79 11.38 -4.00
N ILE A 10 0.72 10.13 -4.45
CA ILE A 10 0.27 9.74 -5.78
C ILE A 10 -1.11 9.09 -5.70
N HIS A 11 -1.91 9.30 -6.75
CA HIS A 11 -3.19 8.64 -6.94
C HIS A 11 -3.05 7.11 -6.85
N PRO A 12 -3.95 6.39 -6.15
CA PRO A 12 -3.81 4.94 -5.94
C PRO A 12 -3.73 4.14 -7.25
N ASP A 13 -4.49 4.53 -8.28
CA ASP A 13 -4.46 3.87 -9.60
C ASP A 13 -3.11 3.96 -10.33
N GLN A 14 -2.24 4.87 -9.90
CA GLN A 14 -0.93 5.11 -10.50
C GLN A 14 0.21 4.79 -9.51
N SER A 15 -0.03 3.91 -8.54
CA SER A 15 0.96 3.52 -7.53
C SER A 15 2.28 3.04 -8.15
N ASP A 16 2.22 2.35 -9.28
CA ASP A 16 3.39 1.80 -9.98
C ASP A 16 4.32 2.89 -10.53
N GLN A 17 3.83 4.12 -10.69
CA GLN A 17 4.63 5.25 -11.14
C GLN A 17 5.52 5.85 -10.05
N THR A 18 5.35 5.46 -8.77
CA THR A 18 6.08 6.03 -7.64
C THR A 18 7.60 5.85 -7.80
N SER A 19 8.06 4.66 -8.15
CA SER A 19 9.49 4.37 -8.39
C SER A 19 10.04 5.16 -9.58
N SER A 20 9.26 5.26 -10.65
CA SER A 20 9.63 6.02 -11.86
C SER A 20 9.77 7.52 -11.58
N ILE A 21 8.89 8.08 -10.75
CA ILE A 21 8.97 9.48 -10.33
C ILE A 21 10.18 9.70 -9.41
N LEU A 22 10.44 8.81 -8.45
CA LEU A 22 11.64 8.89 -7.61
C LEU A 22 12.92 8.88 -8.47
N SER A 23 13.04 7.96 -9.43
CA SER A 23 14.20 7.92 -10.33
C SER A 23 14.34 9.17 -11.21
N LYS A 24 13.24 9.83 -11.58
CA LYS A 24 13.28 11.11 -12.30
C LYS A 24 13.79 12.23 -11.40
N LEU A 25 13.32 12.29 -10.15
CA LEU A 25 13.82 13.27 -9.18
C LEU A 25 15.31 13.07 -8.89
N ASP A 26 15.76 11.82 -8.75
CA ASP A 26 17.17 11.50 -8.57
C ASP A 26 18.04 12.04 -9.72
N LYS A 27 17.56 11.94 -10.97
CA LYS A 27 18.26 12.48 -12.15
C LYS A 27 18.36 13.99 -12.14
N ILE A 28 17.25 14.70 -11.87
CA ILE A 28 17.24 16.17 -11.77
C ILE A 28 18.22 16.65 -10.69
N VAL A 29 18.29 15.93 -9.57
CA VAL A 29 19.22 16.24 -8.48
C VAL A 29 20.67 15.98 -8.92
N GLN A 30 20.95 14.88 -9.62
CA GLN A 30 22.29 14.58 -10.13
C GLN A 30 22.76 15.56 -11.21
N GLU A 31 21.88 15.99 -12.11
CA GLU A 31 22.17 16.97 -13.17
C GLU A 31 22.49 18.37 -12.61
N SER A 32 22.00 18.68 -11.40
CA SER A 32 22.26 19.93 -10.69
C SER A 32 23.42 19.85 -9.68
N ASP A 33 24.28 18.82 -9.81
CA ASP A 33 25.38 18.49 -8.89
C ASP A 33 24.94 18.30 -7.42
N GLY A 34 23.66 17.97 -7.21
CA GLY A 34 23.09 17.67 -5.91
C GLY A 34 23.33 16.23 -5.46
N LYS A 35 23.07 15.97 -4.18
CA LYS A 35 23.20 14.65 -3.57
C LYS A 35 21.87 14.13 -3.04
N VAL A 36 21.53 12.90 -3.38
CA VAL A 36 20.40 12.18 -2.77
C VAL A 36 20.91 11.43 -1.54
N HIS A 37 20.31 11.71 -0.39
CA HIS A 37 20.67 11.09 0.89
C HIS A 37 19.77 9.89 1.21
N ARG A 38 18.49 9.97 0.83
CA ARG A 38 17.46 8.96 1.11
C ARG A 38 16.41 9.02 0.02
N SER A 39 15.99 7.86 -0.47
CA SER A 39 14.92 7.72 -1.47
C SER A 39 14.09 6.50 -1.10
N GLU A 40 12.83 6.72 -0.77
CA GLU A 40 11.94 5.70 -0.21
C GLU A 40 10.62 5.67 -0.97
N ASN A 41 10.27 4.49 -1.46
CA ASN A 41 8.90 4.17 -1.84
C ASN A 41 8.22 3.57 -0.60
N ILE A 42 7.37 4.35 0.06
CA ILE A 42 6.65 3.93 1.28
C ILE A 42 5.49 3.02 0.90
N GLY A 43 4.91 3.21 -0.28
CA GLY A 43 3.77 2.43 -0.77
C GLY A 43 2.42 3.01 -0.36
N ASN A 44 1.38 2.20 -0.52
CA ASN A 44 -0.01 2.64 -0.35
C ASN A 44 -0.40 2.73 1.12
N ARG A 45 -0.99 3.85 1.51
CA ARG A 45 -1.55 4.05 2.86
C ARG A 45 -2.95 4.66 2.80
N LYS A 46 -3.76 4.38 3.82
CA LYS A 46 -5.07 4.99 4.02
C LYS A 46 -4.92 6.43 4.51
N LEU A 47 -5.63 7.36 3.87
CA LEU A 47 -5.67 8.76 4.25
C LEU A 47 -6.62 8.97 5.42
N ALA A 48 -6.32 9.95 6.29
CA ALA A 48 -7.20 10.33 7.39
C ALA A 48 -8.52 10.96 6.91
N TYR A 49 -8.50 11.56 5.72
CA TYR A 49 -9.65 12.19 5.07
C TYR A 49 -9.47 12.10 3.55
N PRO A 50 -10.57 12.14 2.77
CA PRO A 50 -10.47 12.05 1.32
C PRO A 50 -9.78 13.28 0.72
N ILE A 51 -8.89 13.05 -0.23
CA ILE A 51 -8.24 14.09 -1.05
C ILE A 51 -8.59 13.78 -2.50
N GLN A 52 -9.27 14.68 -3.19
CA GLN A 52 -9.77 14.45 -4.56
C GLN A 52 -10.54 13.12 -4.67
N ASP A 53 -11.45 12.87 -3.71
CA ASP A 53 -12.26 11.65 -3.58
C ASP A 53 -11.48 10.34 -3.36
N GLN A 54 -10.17 10.41 -3.11
CA GLN A 54 -9.35 9.24 -2.79
C GLN A 54 -9.20 9.04 -1.29
N PHE A 55 -9.39 7.80 -0.83
CA PHE A 55 -9.18 7.39 0.57
C PHE A 55 -7.84 6.70 0.82
N LYS A 56 -7.11 6.35 -0.25
CA LYS A 56 -5.78 5.75 -0.22
C LYS A 56 -4.87 6.53 -1.16
N ALA A 57 -3.58 6.56 -0.86
CA ALA A 57 -2.58 7.14 -1.76
C ALA A 57 -1.26 6.41 -1.61
N SER A 58 -0.45 6.40 -2.67
CA SER A 58 0.94 5.94 -2.61
C SER A 58 1.83 7.07 -2.13
N TYR A 59 2.63 6.80 -1.10
CA TYR A 59 3.55 7.78 -0.52
C TYR A 59 4.97 7.59 -1.09
N GLY A 60 5.55 8.69 -1.55
CA GLY A 60 6.97 8.78 -1.89
C GLY A 60 7.67 9.81 -1.01
N LEU A 61 8.88 9.47 -0.58
CA LEU A 61 9.71 10.34 0.25
C LEU A 61 11.14 10.37 -0.28
N ILE A 62 11.72 11.57 -0.35
CA ILE A 62 13.10 11.75 -0.77
C ILE A 62 13.77 12.88 0.02
N ASN A 63 15.00 12.64 0.46
CA ASN A 63 15.85 13.65 1.10
C ASN A 63 17.02 13.96 0.18
N ILE A 64 17.13 15.23 -0.17
CA ILE A 64 18.06 15.70 -1.19
C ILE A 64 18.83 16.90 -0.66
N GLU A 65 20.02 17.09 -1.21
CA GLU A 65 20.83 18.28 -1.08
C GLU A 65 21.00 18.86 -2.47
N CYS A 66 20.42 20.03 -2.71
CA CYS A 66 20.45 20.64 -4.04
C CYS A 66 20.45 22.17 -3.97
N ASN A 67 20.64 22.76 -5.15
CA ASN A 67 20.54 24.20 -5.37
C ASN A 67 19.08 24.66 -5.47
N GLN A 68 18.88 25.97 -5.41
CA GLN A 68 17.53 26.55 -5.45
C GLN A 68 16.85 26.38 -6.83
N GLU A 69 17.61 26.37 -7.91
CA GLU A 69 17.08 26.16 -9.27
C GLU A 69 16.47 24.76 -9.42
N ALA A 70 17.16 23.73 -8.93
CA ALA A 70 16.69 22.35 -8.97
C ALA A 70 15.38 22.14 -8.18
N ILE A 71 15.22 22.79 -7.02
CA ILE A 71 13.98 22.67 -6.24
C ILE A 71 12.81 23.40 -6.92
N GLU A 72 13.06 24.48 -7.65
CA GLU A 72 12.04 25.17 -8.43
C GLU A 72 11.58 24.32 -9.61
N GLU A 73 12.51 23.64 -10.29
CA GLU A 73 12.20 22.67 -11.34
C GLU A 73 11.36 21.50 -10.79
N ILE A 74 11.74 20.92 -9.65
CA ILE A 74 10.99 19.84 -9.01
C ILE A 74 9.57 20.30 -8.64
N LYS A 75 9.42 21.51 -8.08
CA LYS A 75 8.08 22.08 -7.77
C LYS A 75 7.24 22.25 -9.02
N ASN A 76 7.83 22.70 -10.12
CA ASN A 76 7.12 22.80 -11.40
C ASN A 76 6.71 21.42 -11.92
N SER A 77 7.61 20.43 -11.87
CA SER A 77 7.32 19.04 -12.25
C SER A 77 6.12 18.48 -11.48
N PHE A 78 6.04 18.73 -10.17
CA PHE A 78 4.90 18.30 -9.36
C PHE A 78 3.59 19.02 -9.71
N LYS A 79 3.65 20.29 -10.11
CA LYS A 79 2.46 21.05 -10.48
C LYS A 79 1.83 20.57 -11.79
N PHE A 80 2.64 20.09 -12.73
CA PHE A 80 2.18 19.62 -14.05
C PHE A 80 1.93 18.11 -14.11
N ASN A 81 2.24 17.38 -13.05
CA ASN A 81 2.00 15.94 -12.99
C ASN A 81 0.68 15.66 -12.28
N ASP A 82 -0.35 15.35 -13.06
CA ASP A 82 -1.70 15.03 -12.55
C ASP A 82 -1.74 13.79 -11.66
N SER A 83 -0.70 12.94 -11.72
CA SER A 83 -0.58 11.76 -10.86
C SER A 83 -0.40 12.12 -9.38
N ILE A 84 0.13 13.32 -9.11
CA ILE A 84 0.50 13.76 -7.76
C ILE A 84 -0.66 14.58 -7.19
N ILE A 85 -1.36 13.99 -6.21
CA ILE A 85 -2.52 14.63 -5.58
C ILE A 85 -2.12 15.69 -4.55
N ARG A 86 -0.92 15.55 -3.97
CA ARG A 86 -0.38 16.51 -2.99
C ARG A 86 1.14 16.36 -2.88
N SER A 87 1.84 17.47 -2.71
CA SER A 87 3.27 17.52 -2.42
C SER A 87 3.57 18.48 -1.29
N LEU A 88 4.63 18.20 -0.53
CA LEU A 88 5.17 19.02 0.54
C LEU A 88 6.69 19.06 0.40
N VAL A 89 7.24 20.27 0.35
CA VAL A 89 8.69 20.50 0.29
C VAL A 89 9.10 21.23 1.56
N LEU A 90 9.94 20.60 2.38
CA LEU A 90 10.46 21.15 3.62
C LEU A 90 11.93 21.48 3.46
N SER A 91 12.36 22.62 4.01
CA SER A 91 13.78 22.92 4.17
C SER A 91 14.24 22.37 5.51
N VAL A 92 15.29 21.54 5.49
CA VAL A 92 15.85 20.89 6.67
C VAL A 92 17.29 21.36 6.90
N ASN A 93 17.70 21.38 8.17
CA ASN A 93 19.04 21.84 8.56
C ASN A 93 20.11 20.74 8.42
N LYS A 94 19.72 19.47 8.35
CA LYS A 94 20.62 18.32 8.31
C LYS A 94 20.14 17.29 7.29
N ALA A 95 21.08 16.50 6.77
CA ALA A 95 20.78 15.33 5.96
C ALA A 95 20.26 14.19 6.85
N HIS A 96 19.09 13.65 6.52
CA HIS A 96 18.54 12.44 7.14
C HIS A 96 18.79 11.26 6.20
N THR A 97 19.56 10.27 6.66
CA THR A 97 19.96 9.09 5.87
C THR A 97 19.34 7.79 6.39
N GLN A 98 18.74 7.81 7.57
CA GLN A 98 18.09 6.64 8.17
C GLN A 98 16.69 6.45 7.60
N ASP A 99 16.23 5.21 7.55
CA ASP A 99 14.88 4.84 7.13
C ASP A 99 13.83 5.68 7.87
N SER A 100 12.81 6.16 7.15
CA SER A 100 11.75 6.96 7.75
C SER A 100 10.86 6.12 8.67
N ALA A 101 10.34 6.76 9.73
CA ALA A 101 9.33 6.15 10.59
C ALA A 101 8.07 5.75 9.79
N LEU A 102 7.78 6.46 8.70
CA LEU A 102 6.65 6.14 7.82
C LEU A 102 6.86 4.81 7.11
N LEU A 103 8.05 4.55 6.59
CA LEU A 103 8.37 3.28 5.92
C LEU A 103 8.30 2.10 6.90
N MET A 104 8.81 2.26 8.11
CA MET A 104 8.73 1.22 9.15
C MET A 104 7.27 0.92 9.51
N GLN A 105 6.47 1.94 9.76
CA GLN A 105 5.04 1.77 10.07
C GLN A 105 4.27 1.10 8.94
N THR A 106 4.54 1.46 7.68
CA THR A 106 3.83 0.85 6.55
C THR A 106 4.20 -0.62 6.37
N LYS A 107 5.45 -1.01 6.61
CA LYS A 107 5.85 -2.42 6.62
C LYS A 107 5.11 -3.20 7.72
N GLU A 108 5.08 -2.65 8.95
CA GLU A 108 4.38 -3.28 10.07
C GLU A 108 2.86 -3.36 9.87
N GLU A 109 2.24 -2.33 9.29
CA GLU A 109 0.81 -2.30 8.95
C GLU A 109 0.50 -3.40 7.92
N ASN A 110 1.26 -3.47 6.83
CA ASN A 110 1.07 -4.49 5.79
C ASN A 110 1.28 -5.92 6.31
N GLU A 111 2.26 -6.14 7.19
CA GLU A 111 2.49 -7.44 7.83
C GLU A 111 1.29 -7.86 8.70
N LYS A 112 0.73 -6.94 9.48
CA LYS A 112 -0.46 -7.20 10.32
C LYS A 112 -1.68 -7.52 9.48
N ASP A 113 -1.93 -6.74 8.43
CA ASP A 113 -3.07 -6.96 7.53
C ASP A 113 -2.95 -8.34 6.85
N SER A 114 -1.77 -8.72 6.37
CA SER A 114 -1.55 -10.03 5.74
C SER A 114 -1.78 -11.21 6.69
N TYR A 115 -1.40 -11.08 7.97
CA TYR A 115 -1.63 -12.12 8.97
C TYR A 115 -3.11 -12.26 9.31
N GLN A 116 -3.84 -11.14 9.39
CA GLN A 116 -5.28 -11.15 9.62
C GLN A 116 -6.03 -11.81 8.46
N GLU A 117 -5.71 -11.43 7.22
CA GLU A 117 -6.29 -12.02 6.01
C GLU A 117 -6.04 -13.54 5.93
N ALA A 118 -4.81 -13.98 6.24
CA ALA A 118 -4.49 -15.42 6.26
C ALA A 118 -5.29 -16.18 7.33
N ARG A 119 -5.51 -15.58 8.50
CA ARG A 119 -6.28 -16.18 9.58
C ARG A 119 -7.76 -16.26 9.24
N GLU A 120 -8.32 -15.23 8.62
CA GLU A 120 -9.71 -15.20 8.15
C GLU A 120 -9.96 -16.27 7.08
N GLN A 121 -9.04 -16.42 6.11
CA GLN A 121 -9.13 -17.47 5.08
C GLN A 121 -9.13 -18.88 5.69
N VAL A 122 -8.27 -19.15 6.67
CA VAL A 122 -8.26 -20.45 7.37
C VAL A 122 -9.59 -20.68 8.10
N GLN A 123 -10.12 -19.64 8.75
CA GLN A 123 -11.40 -19.75 9.47
C GLN A 123 -12.59 -19.96 8.52
N GLU A 124 -12.62 -19.31 7.36
CA GLU A 124 -13.64 -19.54 6.33
C GLU A 124 -13.58 -20.98 5.79
N LEU A 125 -12.38 -21.49 5.48
CA LEU A 125 -12.18 -22.87 5.02
C LEU A 125 -12.66 -23.89 6.07
N GLU A 126 -12.35 -23.67 7.35
CA GLU A 126 -12.83 -24.52 8.46
C GLU A 126 -14.36 -24.48 8.59
N THR A 127 -14.99 -23.33 8.38
CA THR A 127 -16.45 -23.22 8.41
C THR A 127 -17.12 -23.87 7.20
N ASP A 128 -16.51 -23.79 6.02
CA ASP A 128 -16.99 -24.44 4.80
C ASP A 128 -16.89 -25.97 4.89
N ASP A 129 -15.80 -26.48 5.45
CA ASP A 129 -15.62 -27.91 5.69
C ASP A 129 -16.60 -28.44 6.76
N ALA A 130 -16.86 -27.68 7.82
CA ALA A 130 -17.87 -28.01 8.83
C ALA A 130 -19.30 -28.00 8.26
N GLN A 131 -19.61 -27.07 7.35
CA GLN A 131 -20.91 -27.02 6.65
C GLN A 131 -21.07 -28.15 5.64
N LYS A 132 -20.01 -28.53 4.90
CA LYS A 132 -20.01 -29.69 4.02
C LYS A 132 -20.19 -31.00 4.79
N ALA A 133 -19.51 -31.18 5.92
CA ALA A 133 -19.65 -32.35 6.78
C ALA A 133 -21.10 -32.53 7.29
N LYS A 134 -21.74 -31.44 7.76
CA LYS A 134 -23.17 -31.47 8.15
C LYS A 134 -24.11 -31.80 7.00
N LYS A 135 -23.80 -31.33 5.78
CA LYS A 135 -24.60 -31.62 4.58
C LYS A 135 -24.47 -33.09 4.16
N THR A 136 -23.26 -33.66 4.24
CA THR A 136 -23.02 -35.08 3.96
C THR A 136 -23.69 -35.99 4.99
N GLU A 137 -23.69 -35.64 6.28
CA GLU A 137 -24.45 -36.38 7.31
C GLU A 137 -25.95 -36.33 7.05
N SER A 138 -26.52 -35.15 6.75
CA SER A 138 -27.97 -35.02 6.47
C SER A 138 -28.45 -35.77 5.23
N THR A 139 -27.55 -36.07 4.27
CA THR A 139 -27.90 -36.81 3.04
C THR A 139 -27.86 -38.34 3.27
N ASN A 140 -27.14 -38.81 4.30
CA ASN A 140 -27.15 -40.22 4.69
C ASN A 140 -28.35 -40.56 5.57
N THR A 141 -28.80 -39.66 6.46
CA THR A 141 -29.97 -39.91 7.33
C THR A 141 -31.27 -40.04 6.53
N THR A 142 -31.45 -39.28 5.44
CA THR A 142 -32.64 -39.40 4.57
C THR A 142 -32.65 -40.66 3.70
N LYS A 143 -31.51 -41.35 3.56
CA LYS A 143 -31.42 -42.63 2.84
C LYS A 143 -31.65 -43.84 3.74
N GLU A 144 -31.40 -43.72 5.05
CA GLU A 144 -31.69 -44.80 6.01
C GLU A 144 -33.20 -44.84 6.36
N GLU A 145 -33.89 -43.70 6.50
CA GLU A 145 -35.35 -43.67 6.73
C GLU A 145 -36.16 -44.19 5.52
N ALA A 146 -35.66 -44.05 4.28
CA ALA A 146 -36.34 -44.56 3.09
C ALA A 146 -36.20 -46.08 2.88
N VAL A 147 -35.27 -46.74 3.59
CA VAL A 147 -35.08 -48.20 3.50
C VAL A 147 -35.95 -48.95 4.51
N ASP A 148 -36.30 -48.33 5.65
CA ASP A 148 -37.20 -48.94 6.64
C ASP A 148 -38.69 -48.88 6.22
N GLU A 149 -39.12 -47.92 5.39
CA GLU A 149 -40.50 -47.87 4.87
C GLU A 149 -40.79 -48.92 3.76
N GLU A 150 -39.78 -49.41 3.05
CA GLU A 150 -39.97 -50.45 2.01
C GLU A 150 -40.00 -51.88 2.58
N VAL A 151 -39.51 -52.13 3.80
CA VAL A 151 -39.49 -53.47 4.42
C VAL A 151 -40.80 -53.81 5.16
N GLU A 152 -41.63 -52.82 5.47
CA GLU A 152 -42.91 -53.03 6.19
C GLU A 152 -44.11 -53.36 5.27
N GLN A 153 -43.91 -53.40 3.94
CA GLN A 153 -44.95 -53.67 2.94
C GLN A 153 -44.86 -55.04 2.23
N GLU A 154 -43.98 -55.95 2.63
CA GLU A 154 -43.98 -57.35 2.17
C GLU A 154 -44.59 -58.34 3.18
#